data_AF-A0A834RLI1-F1
#
_entry.id   AF-A0A834RLI1-F1
#
_cell.length_a   1.000
_cell.length_b   1.000
_cell.length_c   1.000
_cell.angle_alpha   90.00
_cell.angle_beta   90.00
_cell.angle_gamma   90.00
#
_symmetry.space_group_name_H-M   'P 1'
#
loop_
_entity.id
_entity.type
_entity.pdbx_description
1 polymer ?
#
loop_
_entity_poly.entity_id
_entity_poly.type
_entity_poly.pdbx_seq_one_letter_code
_entity_poly.pdbx_strand_id
1 'polypeptide(L)'
;MATMNSDLLITKTTVILDQPSDWQKWIFLRKDSAQRNDLWAYVNPNVATETVLKLEDEKPAKKEAGVFYGRGRTAGMVYDLEHLDEHEYRKYSAWYTSYQKELTKFEKKELALRQFNSEIATTISERRLHWIMNLDTPHARLRKLKNQLCPSTAERETQLLSQYLALRKMPKRANIESWLDSWEELLELMAAAEMAEVKGTRAQRDFLDSVQSTDDS
;
A
#
# COMPACT_ATOMS: atom_id res chain seq x y z
N MET A 1 33.76 15.91 -7.27
CA MET A 1 33.44 14.85 -6.31
C MET A 1 32.09 14.28 -6.69
N ALA A 2 32.05 13.06 -7.24
CA ALA A 2 30.82 12.39 -7.64
C ALA A 2 30.28 11.59 -6.45
N THR A 3 29.14 11.99 -5.91
CA THR A 3 28.37 11.19 -4.96
C THR A 3 27.75 10.03 -5.73
N MET A 4 28.37 8.86 -5.62
CA MET A 4 27.75 7.61 -6.05
C MET A 4 26.51 7.38 -5.18
N ASN A 5 25.33 7.55 -5.75
CA ASN A 5 24.11 6.98 -5.21
C ASN A 5 24.32 5.46 -5.19
N SER A 6 24.61 4.93 -4.01
CA SER A 6 24.45 3.52 -3.73
C SER A 6 22.95 3.21 -3.74
N ASP A 7 22.38 3.08 -4.94
CA ASP A 7 21.17 2.28 -5.13
C ASP A 7 21.57 0.84 -4.79
N LEU A 8 21.46 0.52 -3.51
CA LEU A 8 21.31 -0.86 -3.08
C LEU A 8 20.23 -1.44 -3.97
N LEU A 9 20.59 -2.43 -4.80
CA LEU A 9 19.66 -3.29 -5.52
C LEU A 9 18.84 -4.06 -4.48
N ILE A 10 17.91 -3.37 -3.83
CA ILE A 10 16.82 -3.98 -3.10
C ILE A 10 16.03 -4.67 -4.21
N THR A 11 16.12 -5.99 -4.27
CA THR A 11 15.22 -6.80 -5.09
C THR A 11 13.80 -6.44 -4.68
N LYS A 12 13.14 -5.59 -5.47
CA LYS A 12 11.74 -5.25 -5.25
C LYS A 12 10.95 -6.53 -5.48
N THR A 13 10.54 -7.18 -4.40
CA THR A 13 9.55 -8.26 -4.47
C THR A 13 8.25 -7.65 -5.01
N THR A 14 7.97 -7.88 -6.28
CA THR A 14 6.75 -7.44 -6.94
C THR A 14 5.83 -8.64 -7.12
N VAL A 15 4.73 -8.65 -6.38
CA VAL A 15 3.61 -9.54 -6.63
C VAL A 15 2.71 -8.87 -7.67
N ILE A 16 2.30 -9.61 -8.70
CA ILE A 16 1.29 -9.16 -9.67
C ILE A 16 -0.06 -9.71 -9.21
N LEU A 17 -1.05 -8.84 -9.08
CA LEU A 17 -2.40 -9.23 -8.70
C LEU A 17 -3.14 -9.80 -9.91
N ASP A 18 -3.19 -11.13 -10.01
CA ASP A 18 -3.94 -11.84 -11.07
C ASP A 18 -4.96 -12.85 -10.54
N GLN A 19 -4.92 -13.26 -9.28
CA GLN A 19 -5.89 -14.21 -8.74
C GLN A 19 -6.12 -13.96 -7.24
N PRO A 20 -7.21 -14.48 -6.66
CA PRO A 20 -7.53 -14.22 -5.25
C PRO A 20 -6.43 -14.65 -4.27
N SER A 21 -5.64 -15.68 -4.60
CA SER A 21 -4.50 -16.11 -3.78
C SER A 21 -3.39 -15.07 -3.68
N ASP A 22 -3.23 -14.21 -4.68
CA ASP A 22 -2.20 -13.17 -4.70
C ASP A 22 -2.57 -11.99 -3.78
N TRP A 23 -3.87 -11.85 -3.48
CA TRP A 23 -4.42 -10.69 -2.78
C TRP A 23 -3.68 -10.36 -1.49
N GLN A 24 -3.41 -11.37 -0.65
CA GLN A 24 -2.82 -11.16 0.68
C GLN A 24 -1.39 -10.63 0.60
N LYS A 25 -0.54 -11.23 -0.24
CA LYS A 25 0.84 -10.79 -0.43
C LYS A 25 0.87 -9.43 -1.13
N TRP A 26 0.01 -9.24 -2.14
CA TRP A 26 -0.09 -7.99 -2.88
C TRP A 26 -0.53 -6.82 -2.00
N ILE A 27 -1.62 -6.96 -1.25
CA ILE A 27 -2.15 -5.88 -0.40
C ILE A 27 -1.18 -5.55 0.73
N PHE A 28 -0.43 -6.53 1.24
CA PHE A 28 0.64 -6.30 2.21
C PHE A 28 1.71 -5.37 1.65
N LEU A 29 2.22 -5.64 0.45
CA LEU A 29 3.23 -4.80 -0.20
C LEU A 29 2.69 -3.39 -0.52
N ARG A 30 1.41 -3.28 -0.91
CA ARG A 30 0.78 -1.97 -1.15
C ARG A 30 0.60 -1.19 0.14
N LYS A 31 0.22 -1.86 1.23
CA LYS A 31 0.12 -1.25 2.56
C LYS A 31 1.47 -0.73 3.04
N ASP A 32 2.54 -1.51 2.91
CA ASP A 32 3.89 -1.07 3.25
C ASP A 32 4.33 0.16 2.43
N SER A 33 4.12 0.15 1.10
CA SER A 33 4.43 1.29 0.23
C SER A 33 3.67 2.56 0.62
N ALA A 34 2.39 2.43 0.97
CA ALA A 34 1.57 3.54 1.43
C ALA A 34 2.01 4.05 2.82
N GLN A 35 2.36 3.16 3.74
CA GLN A 35 2.80 3.52 5.09
C GLN A 35 4.14 4.28 5.08
N ARG A 36 5.07 3.92 4.18
CA ARG A 36 6.34 4.64 4.00
C ARG A 36 6.18 6.13 3.63
N ASN A 37 5.02 6.51 3.11
CA ASN A 37 4.69 7.88 2.71
C ASN A 37 3.55 8.49 3.55
N ASP A 38 3.16 7.87 4.66
CA ASP A 38 2.02 8.26 5.51
C ASP A 38 0.68 8.38 4.75
N LEU A 39 0.49 7.57 3.71
CA LEU A 39 -0.68 7.61 2.82
C LEU A 39 -1.79 6.64 3.20
N TRP A 40 -1.53 5.65 4.07
CA TRP A 40 -2.47 4.53 4.28
C TRP A 40 -3.87 5.01 4.71
N ALA A 41 -3.97 6.06 5.52
CA ALA A 41 -5.25 6.61 5.97
C ALA A 41 -6.13 7.14 4.82
N TYR A 42 -5.52 7.54 3.70
CA TYR A 42 -6.19 8.06 2.50
C TYR A 42 -6.60 6.98 1.52
N VAL A 43 -5.96 5.81 1.57
CA VAL A 43 -6.11 4.77 0.55
C VAL A 43 -6.70 3.47 1.10
N ASN A 44 -6.86 3.34 2.41
CA ASN A 44 -7.29 2.11 3.07
C ASN A 44 -8.63 1.59 2.52
N PRO A 45 -8.66 0.44 1.83
CA PRO A 45 -9.87 -0.10 1.20
C PRO A 45 -10.90 -0.62 2.20
N ASN A 46 -10.52 -0.79 3.48
CA ASN A 46 -11.42 -1.25 4.54
C ASN A 46 -12.30 -0.14 5.12
N VAL A 47 -11.94 1.13 4.89
CA VAL A 47 -12.69 2.30 5.36
C VAL A 47 -13.72 2.69 4.30
N ALA A 48 -14.93 3.08 4.70
CA ALA A 48 -16.01 3.54 3.80
C ALA A 48 -15.61 4.81 3.00
N THR A 49 -16.20 5.05 1.82
CA THR A 49 -15.76 6.15 0.93
C THR A 49 -16.13 7.51 1.52
N GLU A 50 -17.18 7.54 2.32
CA GLU A 50 -17.65 8.74 3.01
C GLU A 50 -16.72 9.14 4.15
N THR A 51 -16.01 8.18 4.74
CA THR A 51 -15.16 8.38 5.93
C THR A 51 -13.67 8.37 5.63
N VAL A 52 -13.28 8.11 4.38
CA VAL A 52 -11.86 8.13 3.99
C VAL A 52 -11.36 9.57 4.01
N LEU A 53 -10.16 9.78 4.58
CA LEU A 53 -9.53 11.09 4.56
C LEU A 53 -9.25 11.49 3.11
N LYS A 54 -9.43 12.76 2.81
CA LYS A 54 -9.06 13.37 1.53
C LYS A 54 -7.83 14.22 1.75
N LEU A 55 -6.81 14.02 0.92
CA LEU A 55 -5.57 14.76 1.08
C LEU A 55 -5.81 16.25 0.90
N GLU A 56 -6.76 16.62 0.03
CA GLU A 56 -7.19 17.98 -0.25
C GLU A 56 -7.59 18.76 1.01
N ASP A 57 -8.12 18.07 2.03
CA ASP A 57 -8.53 18.69 3.31
C ASP A 57 -7.32 19.12 4.17
N GLU A 58 -6.13 18.52 3.96
CA GLU A 58 -4.88 18.92 4.62
C GLU A 58 -4.16 20.09 3.92
N LYS A 59 -4.70 20.58 2.79
CA LYS A 59 -4.01 21.63 2.02
C LYS A 59 -3.86 22.90 2.88
N PRO A 60 -2.63 23.39 3.09
CA PRO A 60 -2.43 24.57 3.94
C PRO A 60 -3.08 25.80 3.30
N ALA A 61 -3.83 26.54 4.11
CA ALA A 61 -4.48 27.77 3.67
C ALA A 61 -3.49 28.94 3.70
N LYS A 62 -3.34 29.62 2.56
CA LYS A 62 -2.56 30.85 2.48
C LYS A 62 -3.34 31.98 3.16
N LYS A 63 -2.74 32.58 4.19
CA LYS A 63 -3.23 33.83 4.79
C LYS A 63 -2.75 35.02 3.96
N GLU A 64 -3.61 36.00 3.80
CA GLU A 64 -3.27 37.28 3.19
C GLU A 64 -2.39 38.13 4.11
N ALA A 65 -1.53 38.97 3.52
CA ALA A 65 -0.62 39.84 4.26
C ALA A 65 -1.37 40.79 5.21
N GLY A 66 -2.53 41.31 4.80
CA GLY A 66 -3.37 42.20 5.59
C GLY A 66 -3.83 41.62 6.94
N VAL A 67 -3.82 40.29 7.13
CA VAL A 67 -4.14 39.64 8.41
C VAL A 67 -3.12 39.98 9.50
N PHE A 68 -1.89 40.32 9.11
CA PHE A 68 -0.80 40.65 10.04
C PHE A 68 -0.73 42.14 10.39
N TYR A 69 -1.55 42.96 9.73
CA TYR A 69 -1.64 44.40 9.97
C TYR A 69 -2.32 44.73 11.31
N GLY A 70 -1.76 45.72 12.02
CA GLY A 70 -2.09 46.12 13.37
C GLY A 70 -3.12 47.26 13.48
N ARG A 71 -3.07 47.97 14.62
CA ARG A 71 -4.12 48.88 15.10
C ARG A 71 -4.10 50.21 14.33
N GLY A 72 -4.75 50.24 13.18
CA GLY A 72 -4.90 51.43 12.33
C GLY A 72 -5.70 51.17 11.05
N ARG A 73 -6.56 50.13 11.03
CA ARG A 73 -7.30 49.75 9.83
C ARG A 73 -8.33 50.81 9.44
N THR A 74 -8.10 51.43 8.30
CA THR A 74 -9.06 52.26 7.59
C THR A 74 -10.08 51.35 6.91
N ALA A 75 -11.36 51.56 7.21
CA ALA A 75 -12.44 50.82 6.57
C ALA A 75 -12.42 51.06 5.06
N GLY A 76 -12.33 49.99 4.26
CA GLY A 76 -12.30 50.05 2.79
C GLY A 76 -10.91 50.06 2.15
N MET A 77 -9.82 50.06 2.93
CA MET A 77 -8.45 49.95 2.40
C MET A 77 -8.02 48.48 2.33
N VAL A 78 -7.47 48.04 1.18
CA VAL A 78 -6.84 46.73 1.02
C VAL A 78 -5.39 46.85 1.49
N TYR A 79 -5.03 46.04 2.49
CA TYR A 79 -3.70 46.04 3.09
C TYR A 79 -2.83 44.93 2.48
N ASP A 80 -1.93 45.34 1.60
CA ASP A 80 -0.92 44.48 0.98
C ASP A 80 0.43 44.51 1.72
N LEU A 81 1.39 43.72 1.25
CA LEU A 81 2.75 43.59 1.79
C LEU A 81 3.47 44.92 2.06
N GLU A 82 3.25 45.91 1.19
CA GLU A 82 3.89 47.23 1.27
C GLU A 82 3.42 48.06 2.47
N HIS A 83 2.27 47.71 3.05
CA HIS A 83 1.70 48.42 4.20
C HIS A 83 2.20 47.88 5.54
N LEU A 84 2.84 46.71 5.56
CA LEU A 84 3.33 46.11 6.79
C LEU A 84 4.51 46.90 7.35
N ASP A 85 4.48 47.20 8.65
CA ASP A 85 5.67 47.69 9.34
C ASP A 85 6.73 46.58 9.51
N GLU A 86 7.92 46.93 10.00
CA GLU A 86 9.02 45.95 10.14
C GLU A 86 8.65 44.78 11.08
N HIS A 87 7.90 45.04 12.15
CA HIS A 87 7.51 44.04 13.12
C HIS A 87 6.39 43.13 12.58
N GLU A 88 5.42 43.69 11.86
CA GLU A 88 4.37 42.97 11.16
C GLU A 88 4.92 42.13 10.01
N TYR A 89 5.90 42.67 9.27
CA TYR A 89 6.64 41.93 8.25
C TYR A 89 7.40 40.74 8.85
N ARG A 90 8.04 40.91 10.02
CA ARG A 90 8.69 39.79 10.73
C ARG A 90 7.69 38.68 11.10
N LYS A 91 6.47 39.04 11.55
CA LYS A 91 5.39 38.08 11.83
C LYS A 91 4.91 37.38 10.56
N TYR A 92 4.66 38.13 9.50
CA TYR A 92 4.28 37.58 8.19
C TYR A 92 5.35 36.63 7.64
N SER A 93 6.62 37.03 7.69
CA SER A 93 7.76 36.24 7.20
C SER A 93 7.94 34.93 7.97
N ALA A 94 7.82 34.95 9.30
CA ALA A 94 7.85 33.75 10.12
C ALA A 94 6.67 32.80 9.84
N TRP A 95 5.45 33.36 9.68
CA TRP A 95 4.28 32.59 9.27
C TRP A 95 4.44 32.01 7.87
N TYR A 96 4.89 32.82 6.90
CA TYR A 96 5.07 32.41 5.51
C TYR A 96 6.10 31.29 5.38
N THR A 97 7.19 31.36 6.16
CA THR A 97 8.18 30.28 6.25
C THR A 97 7.55 28.97 6.76
N SER A 98 6.68 29.05 7.77
CA SER A 98 5.97 27.88 8.30
C SER A 98 4.94 27.34 7.28
N TYR A 99 4.20 28.23 6.62
CA TYR A 99 3.27 27.89 5.55
C TYR A 99 3.98 27.17 4.39
N GLN A 100 5.14 27.68 3.95
CA GLN A 100 5.94 27.05 2.90
C GLN A 100 6.39 25.64 3.29
N LYS A 101 6.82 25.44 4.54
CA LYS A 101 7.19 24.10 5.05
C LYS A 101 6.01 23.13 5.00
N GLU A 102 4.84 23.54 5.44
CA GLU A 102 3.63 22.70 5.39
C GLU A 102 3.18 22.45 3.95
N LEU A 103 3.28 23.45 3.06
CA LEU A 103 2.97 23.29 1.64
C LEU A 103 3.90 22.27 0.98
N THR A 104 5.20 22.34 1.24
CA THR A 104 6.16 21.35 0.73
C THR A 104 5.86 19.94 1.24
N LYS A 105 5.41 19.77 2.51
CA LYS A 105 4.99 18.46 3.02
C LYS A 105 3.74 17.96 2.29
N PHE A 106 2.76 18.82 2.08
CA PHE A 106 1.55 18.51 1.33
C PHE A 106 1.87 18.09 -0.11
N GLU A 107 2.67 18.86 -0.84
CA GLU A 107 3.08 18.55 -2.22
C GLU A 107 3.83 17.21 -2.33
N LYS A 108 4.66 16.89 -1.34
CA LYS A 108 5.33 15.57 -1.26
C LYS A 108 4.32 14.44 -1.10
N LYS A 109 3.34 14.57 -0.21
CA LYS A 109 2.26 13.58 -0.05
C LYS A 109 1.44 13.46 -1.32
N GLU A 110 1.13 14.56 -1.99
CA GLU A 110 0.36 14.58 -3.23
C GLU A 110 1.10 13.82 -4.35
N LEU A 111 2.40 14.10 -4.51
CA LEU A 111 3.23 13.38 -5.47
C LEU A 111 3.29 11.87 -5.14
N ALA A 112 3.50 11.52 -3.88
CA ALA A 112 3.53 10.13 -3.43
C ALA A 112 2.19 9.42 -3.67
N LEU A 113 1.05 10.11 -3.49
CA LEU A 113 -0.28 9.57 -3.76
C LEU A 113 -0.50 9.29 -5.25
N ARG A 114 -0.04 10.19 -6.12
CA ARG A 114 -0.08 9.98 -7.59
C ARG A 114 0.80 8.81 -8.00
N GLN A 115 2.01 8.71 -7.45
CA GLN A 115 2.90 7.58 -7.69
C GLN A 115 2.27 6.28 -7.22
N PHE A 116 1.69 6.26 -6.02
CA PHE A 116 0.97 5.10 -5.48
C PHE A 116 -0.20 4.68 -6.38
N ASN A 117 -0.94 5.64 -6.95
CA ASN A 117 -2.01 5.35 -7.91
C ASN A 117 -1.49 4.62 -9.16
N SER A 118 -0.33 5.04 -9.66
CA SER A 118 0.35 4.39 -10.77
C SER A 118 0.86 3.01 -10.39
N GLU A 119 1.43 2.85 -9.19
CA GLU A 119 1.91 1.56 -8.68
C GLU A 119 0.78 0.53 -8.60
N ILE A 120 -0.42 0.93 -8.21
CA ILE A 120 -1.59 0.04 -8.24
C ILE A 120 -1.81 -0.47 -9.67
N ALA A 121 -1.85 0.42 -10.67
CA ALA A 121 -2.11 0.03 -12.05
C ALA A 121 -1.02 -0.86 -12.66
N THR A 122 0.25 -0.66 -12.30
CA THR A 122 1.38 -1.44 -12.85
C THR A 122 1.58 -2.79 -12.16
N THR A 123 0.97 -3.00 -10.99
CA THR A 123 1.11 -4.25 -10.21
C THR A 123 -0.13 -5.14 -10.29
N ILE A 124 -1.01 -4.89 -11.26
CA ILE A 124 -2.19 -5.70 -11.55
C ILE A 124 -2.00 -6.33 -12.94
N SER A 125 -2.51 -7.55 -13.10
CA SER A 125 -2.56 -8.21 -14.40
C SER A 125 -3.33 -7.38 -15.43
N GLU A 126 -2.80 -7.29 -16.66
CA GLU A 126 -3.39 -6.54 -17.77
C GLU A 126 -4.87 -6.89 -17.99
N ARG A 127 -5.23 -8.17 -17.84
CA ARG A 127 -6.60 -8.66 -17.99
C ARG A 127 -7.59 -8.02 -17.02
N ARG A 128 -7.11 -7.55 -15.87
CA ARG A 128 -7.91 -6.96 -14.78
C ARG A 128 -7.86 -5.43 -14.77
N LEU A 129 -7.07 -4.81 -15.64
CA LEU A 129 -6.90 -3.36 -15.70
C LEU A 129 -8.22 -2.63 -15.97
N HIS A 130 -9.11 -3.23 -16.79
CA HIS A 130 -10.44 -2.69 -17.09
C HIS A 130 -11.31 -2.46 -15.85
N TRP A 131 -11.03 -3.13 -14.72
CA TRP A 131 -11.74 -2.87 -13.47
C TRP A 131 -11.44 -1.49 -12.90
N ILE A 132 -10.21 -1.00 -13.03
CA ILE A 132 -9.74 0.22 -12.37
C ILE A 132 -9.57 1.41 -13.31
N MET A 133 -9.68 1.20 -14.63
CA MET A 133 -9.37 2.22 -15.64
C MET A 133 -10.22 3.49 -15.53
N ASN A 134 -11.47 3.38 -15.07
CA ASN A 134 -12.40 4.53 -14.89
C ASN A 134 -12.43 5.05 -13.43
N LEU A 135 -11.47 4.68 -12.60
CA LEU A 135 -11.40 5.11 -11.20
C LEU A 135 -10.18 6.01 -11.00
N ASP A 136 -10.43 7.20 -10.47
CA ASP A 136 -9.40 8.23 -10.33
C ASP A 136 -8.60 8.08 -9.04
N THR A 137 -9.27 7.73 -7.93
CA THR A 137 -8.64 7.70 -6.62
C THR A 137 -8.03 6.32 -6.31
N PRO A 138 -6.84 6.26 -5.67
CA PRO A 138 -6.23 5.01 -5.22
C PRO A 138 -7.16 4.19 -4.32
N HIS A 139 -7.91 4.86 -3.44
CA HIS A 139 -8.88 4.24 -2.56
C HIS A 139 -10.00 3.51 -3.32
N ALA A 140 -10.59 4.17 -4.33
CA ALA A 140 -11.63 3.55 -5.14
C ALA A 140 -11.10 2.32 -5.88
N ARG A 141 -9.87 2.42 -6.43
CA ARG A 141 -9.20 1.30 -7.10
C ARG A 141 -8.98 0.13 -6.14
N LEU A 142 -8.38 0.38 -4.97
CA LEU A 142 -8.11 -0.66 -3.96
C LEU A 142 -9.39 -1.32 -3.47
N ARG A 143 -10.47 -0.55 -3.24
CA ARG A 143 -11.74 -1.15 -2.83
C ARG A 143 -12.33 -2.03 -3.92
N LYS A 144 -12.33 -1.57 -5.18
CA LYS A 144 -12.88 -2.37 -6.28
C LYS A 144 -12.10 -3.67 -6.45
N LEU A 145 -10.77 -3.63 -6.35
CA LEU A 145 -9.93 -4.82 -6.39
C LEU A 145 -10.20 -5.74 -5.18
N LYS A 146 -10.35 -5.18 -3.98
CA LYS A 146 -10.72 -5.94 -2.78
C LYS A 146 -12.03 -6.69 -2.99
N ASN A 147 -13.06 -6.00 -3.49
CA ASN A 147 -14.37 -6.61 -3.69
C ASN A 147 -14.36 -7.76 -4.72
N GLN A 148 -13.40 -7.76 -5.65
CA GLN A 148 -13.33 -8.75 -6.72
C GLN A 148 -12.34 -9.89 -6.43
N LEU A 149 -11.31 -9.64 -5.61
CA LEU A 149 -10.16 -10.54 -5.44
C LEU A 149 -9.82 -10.87 -4.00
N CYS A 150 -10.41 -10.21 -3.00
CA CYS A 150 -10.24 -10.65 -1.62
C CYS A 150 -11.06 -11.93 -1.44
N PRO A 151 -10.42 -13.10 -1.26
CA PRO A 151 -11.17 -14.32 -1.00
C PRO A 151 -11.90 -14.16 0.34
N SER A 152 -13.10 -14.73 0.43
CA SER A 152 -13.72 -14.98 1.74
C SER A 152 -12.90 -15.98 2.54
N THR A 153 -13.13 -16.06 3.85
CA THR A 153 -12.42 -17.01 4.73
C THR A 153 -12.57 -18.46 4.24
N ALA A 154 -13.78 -18.87 3.85
CA ALA A 154 -14.05 -20.22 3.36
C ALA A 154 -13.38 -20.50 1.99
N GLU A 155 -13.40 -19.52 1.08
CA GLU A 155 -12.71 -19.66 -0.22
C GLU A 155 -11.20 -19.73 -0.03
N ARG A 156 -10.64 -18.97 0.93
CA ARG A 156 -9.23 -19.00 1.28
C ARG A 156 -8.84 -20.38 1.83
N GLU A 157 -9.61 -20.93 2.77
CA GLU A 157 -9.39 -22.28 3.31
C GLU A 157 -9.42 -23.33 2.20
N THR A 158 -10.41 -23.25 1.31
CA THR A 158 -10.53 -24.16 0.16
C THR A 158 -9.34 -24.05 -0.79
N GLN A 159 -8.87 -22.83 -1.08
CA GLN A 159 -7.69 -22.60 -1.90
C GLN A 159 -6.44 -23.19 -1.26
N LEU A 160 -6.18 -22.90 0.02
CA LEU A 160 -5.04 -23.45 0.75
C LEU A 160 -5.07 -24.98 0.77
N LEU A 161 -6.25 -25.58 1.02
CA LEU A 161 -6.41 -27.04 0.99
C LEU A 161 -6.11 -27.63 -0.40
N SER A 162 -6.61 -27.01 -1.47
CA SER A 162 -6.34 -27.50 -2.83
C SER A 162 -4.86 -27.42 -3.20
N GLN A 163 -4.16 -26.35 -2.79
CA GLN A 163 -2.71 -26.21 -2.95
C GLN A 163 -1.97 -27.26 -2.13
N TYR A 164 -2.41 -27.52 -0.90
CA TYR A 164 -1.82 -28.52 -0.01
C TYR A 164 -1.91 -29.92 -0.60
N LEU A 165 -3.08 -30.30 -1.09
CA LEU A 165 -3.29 -31.58 -1.77
C LEU A 165 -2.48 -31.71 -3.06
N ALA A 166 -2.23 -30.61 -3.77
CA ALA A 166 -1.35 -30.60 -4.93
C ALA A 166 0.12 -30.80 -4.54
N LEU A 167 0.59 -30.13 -3.47
CA LEU A 167 1.97 -30.23 -2.97
C LEU A 167 2.30 -31.59 -2.36
N ARG A 168 1.31 -32.31 -1.84
CA ARG A 168 1.43 -33.73 -1.44
C ARG A 168 1.86 -34.65 -2.57
N LYS A 169 1.68 -34.24 -3.83
CA LYS A 169 2.19 -34.98 -4.99
C LYS A 169 3.55 -34.40 -5.35
N MET A 170 4.61 -35.16 -5.11
CA MET A 170 5.95 -34.69 -5.41
C MET A 170 6.10 -34.39 -6.92
N PRO A 171 6.61 -33.21 -7.28
CA PRO A 171 6.80 -32.86 -8.69
C PRO A 171 7.97 -33.66 -9.28
N LYS A 172 7.67 -34.59 -10.20
CA LYS A 172 8.66 -35.47 -10.85
C LYS A 172 9.79 -34.75 -11.62
N ARG A 173 9.69 -33.44 -11.83
CA ARG A 173 10.62 -32.62 -12.65
C ARG A 173 10.94 -31.24 -12.05
N ALA A 174 10.39 -30.87 -10.88
CA ALA A 174 10.65 -29.55 -10.30
C ALA A 174 11.85 -29.57 -9.36
N ASN A 175 12.43 -28.39 -9.12
CA ASN A 175 13.49 -28.21 -8.14
C ASN A 175 12.96 -28.53 -6.74
N ILE A 176 13.58 -29.50 -6.07
CA ILE A 176 13.23 -29.93 -4.71
C ILE A 176 13.27 -28.77 -3.73
N GLU A 177 14.26 -27.86 -3.84
CA GLU A 177 14.37 -26.68 -2.97
C GLU A 177 13.14 -25.78 -3.11
N SER A 178 12.74 -25.44 -4.34
CA SER A 178 11.54 -24.61 -4.58
C SER A 178 10.25 -25.27 -4.12
N TRP A 179 10.20 -26.59 -4.14
CA TRP A 179 9.06 -27.36 -3.63
C TRP A 179 9.03 -27.36 -2.10
N LEU A 180 10.19 -27.47 -1.44
CA LEU A 180 10.32 -27.33 0.01
C LEU A 180 9.93 -25.93 0.48
N ASP A 181 10.40 -24.88 -0.19
CA ASP A 181 10.02 -23.48 0.11
C ASP A 181 8.50 -23.28 -0.01
N SER A 182 7.88 -23.89 -1.04
CA SER A 182 6.43 -23.83 -1.23
C SER A 182 5.67 -24.58 -0.14
N TRP A 183 6.21 -25.70 0.37
CA TRP A 183 5.66 -26.44 1.50
C TRP A 183 5.72 -25.63 2.79
N GLU A 184 6.87 -25.05 3.10
CA GLU A 184 7.07 -24.22 4.30
C GLU A 184 6.11 -23.02 4.28
N GLU A 185 6.09 -22.26 3.18
CA GLU A 185 5.19 -21.12 3.02
C GLU A 185 3.72 -21.54 3.17
N LEU A 186 3.31 -22.64 2.55
CA LEU A 186 1.91 -23.06 2.62
C LEU A 186 1.52 -23.50 4.04
N LEU A 187 2.40 -24.21 4.75
CA LEU A 187 2.15 -24.62 6.13
C LEU A 187 2.03 -23.42 7.06
N GLU A 188 2.85 -22.39 6.90
CA GLU A 188 2.71 -21.14 7.66
C GLU A 188 1.36 -20.46 7.38
N LEU A 189 0.95 -20.40 6.10
CA LEU A 189 -0.33 -19.79 5.71
C LEU A 189 -1.54 -20.56 6.24
N MET A 190 -1.49 -21.90 6.23
CA MET A 190 -2.54 -22.76 6.78
C MET A 190 -2.58 -22.74 8.31
N ALA A 191 -1.42 -22.66 8.97
CA ALA A 191 -1.34 -22.49 10.42
C ALA A 191 -1.92 -21.13 10.87
N ALA A 192 -1.60 -20.05 10.14
CA ALA A 192 -2.17 -18.73 10.39
C ALA A 192 -3.69 -18.66 10.15
N ALA A 193 -4.23 -19.57 9.32
CA ALA A 193 -5.67 -19.75 9.12
C ALA A 193 -6.31 -20.76 10.10
N GLU A 194 -5.56 -21.27 11.09
CA GLU A 194 -6.00 -22.23 12.10
C GLU A 194 -6.62 -23.54 11.56
N MET A 195 -6.22 -23.94 10.34
CA MET A 195 -6.72 -25.12 9.65
C MET A 195 -6.42 -26.42 10.43
N ALA A 196 -7.35 -27.36 10.44
CA ALA A 196 -7.25 -28.60 11.23
C ALA A 196 -6.19 -29.58 10.69
N GLU A 197 -5.86 -29.45 9.40
CA GLU A 197 -4.91 -30.27 8.65
C GLU A 197 -3.48 -30.08 9.14
N VAL A 198 -3.15 -28.87 9.62
CA VAL A 198 -1.81 -28.50 10.11
C VAL A 198 -1.67 -28.69 11.63
N LYS A 199 -2.77 -29.00 12.34
CA LYS A 199 -2.73 -29.25 13.79
C LYS A 199 -2.07 -30.59 14.11
N GLY A 200 -1.15 -30.57 15.07
CA GLY A 200 -0.45 -31.76 15.56
C GLY A 200 0.60 -32.29 14.58
N THR A 201 0.69 -33.61 14.41
CA THR A 201 1.73 -34.26 13.58
C THR A 201 1.23 -34.61 12.16
N ARG A 202 0.08 -34.11 11.73
CA ARG A 202 -0.54 -34.48 10.44
C ARG A 202 0.27 -33.98 9.25
N ALA A 203 0.64 -32.69 9.25
CA ALA A 203 1.49 -32.10 8.22
C ALA A 203 2.84 -32.82 8.06
N GLN A 204 3.47 -33.22 9.19
CA GLN A 204 4.73 -33.95 9.17
C GLN A 204 4.58 -35.36 8.55
N ARG A 205 3.46 -36.05 8.83
CA ARG A 205 3.17 -37.35 8.22
C ARG A 205 2.90 -37.22 6.73
N ASP A 206 2.07 -36.26 6.34
CA ASP A 206 1.77 -36.01 4.92
C ASP A 206 3.02 -35.63 4.12
N PHE A 207 3.97 -34.92 4.74
CA PHE A 207 5.29 -34.65 4.15
C PHE A 207 6.10 -35.94 3.96
N LEU A 208 6.24 -36.77 5.00
CA LEU A 208 6.96 -38.05 4.90
C LEU A 208 6.35 -39.00 3.85
N ASP A 209 5.01 -39.08 3.80
CA ASP A 209 4.29 -39.87 2.79
C ASP A 209 4.60 -39.38 1.37
N SER A 210 4.67 -38.06 1.17
CA SER A 210 4.97 -37.47 -0.15
C SER A 210 6.38 -37.81 -0.64
N VAL A 211 7.34 -37.97 0.27
CA VAL A 211 8.73 -38.37 -0.03
C VAL A 211 8.83 -39.88 -0.23
N GLN A 212 8.18 -40.69 0.62
CA GLN A 212 8.24 -42.15 0.53
C GLN A 212 7.62 -42.71 -0.75
N SER A 213 6.55 -42.08 -1.26
CA SER A 213 5.93 -42.48 -2.54
C SER A 213 6.88 -42.40 -3.75
N THR A 214 8.08 -41.83 -3.60
CA THR A 214 9.09 -41.78 -4.67
C THR A 214 10.14 -42.87 -4.61
N ASP A 215 10.32 -43.55 -3.48
CA ASP A 215 11.30 -44.65 -3.33
C ASP A 215 10.76 -45.97 -3.94
N ASP A 216 9.43 -46.09 -4.05
CA ASP A 216 8.72 -47.27 -4.59
C ASP A 216 8.35 -47.17 -6.09
N SER A 217 8.84 -46.16 -6.84
CA SER A 217 8.57 -45.96 -8.29
C SER A 217 9.82 -45.96 -9.15
#